data_AF-A0A842CXV7-F1
#
_entry.id   AF-A0A842CXV7-F1
#
_cell.length_a   1.000
_cell.length_b   1.000
_cell.length_c   1.000
_cell.angle_alpha   90.00
_cell.angle_beta   90.00
_cell.angle_gamma   90.00
#
_symmetry.space_group_name_H-M   'P 1'
#
loop_
_entity.id
_entity.type
_entity.pdbx_description
1 polymer ?
#
loop_
_entity_poly.entity_id
_entity_poly.type
_entity_poly.pdbx_seq_one_letter_code
_entity_poly.pdbx_strand_id
1 'polypeptide(L)'
;MLKKLTLWSIVTIFMLALLSGCSNNTSSSSMTESTLNGAKFTFFDVGQGDSTLIQADDGTTILIDTGRHDDNRILTYLEKANLKKIDLLLLTHPHSDHIGNADKVIKQYKPKEIWMDGLVFNSSIYERVIDAALASDAKYKEPRRGEKATFGPFGIQVLSPDKLSDNANNDSIAIRLTYKDIAAIFTGDAEKGREREMVDSGLKLDAQILDLGHHGSSTSNQPYFLDAVKPEVAVYSAEKGNSYGHPHREVIQWLKDRDIKTYGTDVEGTVTIETDGKQIHVATEKSGTPAPGNDNGKQKTEEPGESVPIPDKININTATAEQLQYLPSIGPVLADKIIAERPYRSIDDLQKINGIGQGIVRQIKEQGKATVK
;
A
#
# COMPACT_ATOMS: atom_id res chain seq x y z
N MET A 1 -28.92 -24.22 -84.50
CA MET A 1 -28.62 -25.66 -84.68
C MET A 1 -27.16 -25.81 -85.04
N LEU A 2 -26.44 -26.70 -84.32
CA LEU A 2 -25.28 -27.56 -84.68
C LEU A 2 -24.28 -27.08 -85.78
N LYS A 3 -22.96 -27.32 -85.78
CA LYS A 3 -21.92 -28.00 -84.96
C LYS A 3 -20.59 -27.56 -85.65
N LYS A 4 -19.59 -27.06 -84.92
CA LYS A 4 -18.29 -27.70 -84.55
C LYS A 4 -17.27 -28.05 -85.66
N LEU A 5 -16.00 -27.76 -85.32
CA LEU A 5 -14.67 -28.28 -85.78
C LEU A 5 -14.07 -27.64 -87.06
N THR A 6 -12.78 -27.29 -87.20
CA THR A 6 -11.46 -27.70 -86.62
C THR A 6 -10.45 -26.53 -86.76
N LEU A 7 -9.67 -26.13 -85.74
CA LEU A 7 -8.33 -26.57 -85.29
C LEU A 7 -7.15 -26.38 -86.28
N TRP A 8 -6.29 -25.39 -86.03
CA TRP A 8 -4.86 -25.47 -86.33
C TRP A 8 -4.03 -24.74 -85.27
N SER A 9 -3.02 -25.44 -84.75
CA SER A 9 -2.12 -25.06 -83.68
C SER A 9 -0.98 -24.19 -84.20
N ILE A 10 -0.62 -23.10 -83.49
CA ILE A 10 0.74 -22.56 -83.49
C ILE A 10 1.15 -22.24 -82.06
N VAL A 11 2.28 -22.83 -81.70
CA VAL A 11 3.03 -22.76 -80.46
C VAL A 11 3.60 -21.34 -80.29
N THR A 12 3.40 -20.73 -79.12
CA THR A 12 4.20 -19.58 -78.69
C THR A 12 4.78 -19.85 -77.31
N ILE A 13 6.10 -19.94 -77.30
CA ILE A 13 7.00 -19.99 -76.16
C ILE A 13 6.78 -18.74 -75.30
N PHE A 14 6.57 -18.89 -73.99
CA PHE A 14 6.84 -17.81 -73.04
C PHE A 14 7.58 -18.34 -71.81
N MET A 15 8.66 -17.62 -71.53
CA MET A 15 9.69 -17.81 -70.51
C MET A 15 9.13 -18.02 -69.10
N LEU A 16 9.73 -18.98 -68.40
CA LEU A 16 9.75 -19.10 -66.95
C LEU A 16 10.37 -17.82 -66.34
N ALA A 17 9.58 -17.06 -65.59
CA ALA A 17 10.09 -16.11 -64.60
C ALA A 17 10.05 -16.79 -63.22
N LEU A 18 11.21 -17.24 -62.74
CA LEU A 18 11.40 -17.74 -61.38
C LEU A 18 11.47 -16.56 -60.40
N LEU A 19 10.44 -16.51 -59.56
CA LEU A 19 10.45 -16.22 -58.12
C LEU A 19 11.67 -15.50 -57.53
N SER A 20 11.44 -14.29 -57.03
CA SER A 20 12.08 -13.77 -55.82
C SER A 20 11.12 -12.78 -55.15
N GLY A 21 10.04 -13.32 -54.59
CA GLY A 21 9.20 -12.60 -53.64
C GLY A 21 9.79 -12.79 -52.25
N CYS A 22 10.59 -11.83 -51.78
CA CYS A 22 10.93 -11.73 -50.36
C CYS A 22 9.64 -11.37 -49.59
N SER A 23 8.95 -12.38 -49.07
CA SER A 23 7.95 -12.17 -48.03
C SER A 23 8.71 -11.91 -46.74
N ASN A 24 8.76 -10.64 -46.34
CA ASN A 24 9.14 -10.28 -44.97
C ASN A 24 8.06 -10.85 -44.04
N ASN A 25 8.32 -12.03 -43.49
CA ASN A 25 7.65 -12.51 -42.29
C ASN A 25 8.08 -11.59 -41.14
N THR A 26 7.43 -10.43 -41.07
CA THR A 26 7.34 -9.67 -39.84
C THR A 26 6.49 -10.52 -38.93
N SER A 27 7.13 -11.39 -38.14
CA SER A 27 6.52 -12.01 -36.98
C SER A 27 6.08 -10.86 -36.08
N SER A 28 4.82 -10.41 -36.24
CA SER A 28 4.17 -9.62 -35.21
C SER A 28 4.10 -10.55 -34.02
N SER A 29 5.04 -10.39 -33.10
CA SER A 29 4.87 -10.83 -31.74
C SER A 29 3.59 -10.15 -31.27
N SER A 30 2.46 -10.85 -31.37
CA SER A 30 1.29 -10.48 -30.60
C SER A 30 1.80 -10.45 -29.17
N MET A 31 1.89 -9.25 -28.60
CA MET A 31 1.96 -9.07 -27.17
C MET A 31 0.68 -9.74 -26.67
N THR A 32 0.77 -11.01 -26.34
CA THR A 32 -0.26 -11.69 -25.58
C THR A 32 -0.38 -10.86 -24.32
N GLU A 33 -1.48 -10.13 -24.17
CA GLU A 33 -1.89 -9.63 -22.86
C GLU A 33 -1.66 -10.80 -21.91
N SER A 34 -0.74 -10.63 -20.96
CA SER A 34 -0.47 -11.65 -19.96
C SER A 34 -1.75 -11.78 -19.16
N THR A 35 -2.62 -12.71 -19.58
CA THR A 35 -3.79 -13.06 -18.82
C THR A 35 -3.26 -13.64 -17.54
N LEU A 36 -3.43 -12.88 -16.45
CA LEU A 36 -3.07 -13.32 -15.12
C LEU A 36 -3.70 -14.70 -14.93
N ASN A 37 -2.92 -15.69 -14.50
CA ASN A 37 -3.43 -17.02 -14.19
C ASN A 37 -3.49 -17.16 -12.67
N GLY A 38 -4.66 -16.86 -12.10
CA GLY A 38 -4.86 -16.85 -10.66
C GLY A 38 -4.96 -15.44 -10.05
N ALA A 39 -4.24 -15.20 -8.96
CA ALA A 39 -4.19 -13.91 -8.27
C ALA A 39 -2.75 -13.39 -8.15
N LYS A 40 -2.62 -12.07 -8.08
CA LYS A 40 -1.35 -11.35 -7.93
C LYS A 40 -1.49 -10.29 -6.85
N PHE A 41 -0.52 -10.24 -5.95
CA PHE A 41 -0.35 -9.25 -4.90
C PHE A 41 0.93 -8.47 -5.20
N THR A 42 0.84 -7.17 -5.42
CA THR A 42 1.98 -6.32 -5.76
C THR A 42 2.14 -5.24 -4.70
N PHE A 43 3.17 -5.40 -3.86
CA PHE A 43 3.59 -4.46 -2.82
C PHE A 43 4.55 -3.45 -3.45
N PHE A 44 4.08 -2.23 -3.67
CA PHE A 44 4.86 -1.23 -4.40
C PHE A 44 5.95 -0.60 -3.52
N ASP A 45 7.12 -0.37 -4.10
CA ASP A 45 8.16 0.49 -3.49
C ASP A 45 7.72 1.95 -3.56
N VAL A 46 6.86 2.36 -2.62
CA VAL A 46 6.34 3.74 -2.45
C VAL A 46 7.17 4.60 -1.49
N GLY A 47 8.36 4.14 -1.11
CA GLY A 47 9.17 4.76 -0.05
C GLY A 47 8.64 4.41 1.35
N GLN A 48 8.66 5.38 2.28
CA GLN A 48 8.16 5.17 3.65
C GLN A 48 6.64 5.37 3.67
N GLY A 49 5.92 4.30 3.34
CA GLY A 49 4.47 4.21 3.26
C GLY A 49 4.04 2.90 2.60
N ASP A 50 2.73 2.68 2.53
CA ASP A 50 2.16 1.44 1.99
C ASP A 50 1.29 1.67 0.76
N SER A 51 1.41 0.75 -0.20
CA SER A 51 0.41 0.57 -1.24
C SER A 51 0.53 -0.81 -1.89
N THR A 52 -0.55 -1.57 -1.81
CA THR A 52 -0.62 -2.94 -2.33
C THR A 52 -1.76 -3.12 -3.32
N LEU A 53 -1.42 -3.48 -4.55
CA LEU A 53 -2.39 -3.81 -5.60
C LEU A 53 -2.63 -5.31 -5.65
N ILE A 54 -3.90 -5.72 -5.58
CA ILE A 54 -4.33 -7.11 -5.61
C ILE A 54 -5.25 -7.31 -6.82
N GLN A 55 -4.91 -8.27 -7.68
CA GLN A 55 -5.64 -8.53 -8.92
C GLN A 55 -5.95 -10.02 -9.07
N ALA A 56 -7.11 -10.34 -9.65
CA ALA A 56 -7.45 -11.69 -10.10
C ALA A 56 -7.59 -11.76 -11.62
N ASP A 57 -7.53 -12.98 -12.13
CA ASP A 57 -7.72 -13.36 -13.53
C ASP A 57 -9.07 -12.93 -14.13
N ASP A 58 -10.12 -12.83 -13.31
CA ASP A 58 -11.43 -12.26 -13.71
C ASP A 58 -11.45 -10.72 -13.82
N GLY A 59 -10.29 -10.09 -13.60
CA GLY A 59 -10.11 -8.64 -13.64
C GLY A 59 -10.59 -7.93 -12.39
N THR A 60 -10.93 -8.63 -11.30
CA THR A 60 -11.21 -7.99 -10.00
C THR A 60 -9.95 -7.33 -9.46
N THR A 61 -10.08 -6.08 -9.01
CA THR A 61 -8.97 -5.29 -8.48
C THR A 61 -9.29 -4.71 -7.11
N ILE A 62 -8.40 -4.93 -6.15
CA ILE A 62 -8.40 -4.27 -4.84
C ILE A 62 -7.10 -3.46 -4.74
N LEU A 63 -7.19 -2.22 -4.28
CA LEU A 63 -6.02 -1.42 -3.89
C LEU A 63 -6.10 -1.15 -2.39
N ILE A 64 -5.06 -1.51 -1.66
CA ILE A 64 -4.90 -1.21 -0.24
C ILE A 64 -3.87 -0.10 -0.12
N ASP A 65 -4.27 1.04 0.45
CA ASP A 65 -3.45 2.24 0.62
C ASP A 65 -2.81 2.80 -0.68
N THR A 66 -2.22 3.98 -0.57
CA THR A 66 -1.85 4.86 -1.70
C THR A 66 -0.55 5.62 -1.46
N GLY A 67 0.27 5.18 -0.52
CA GLY A 67 1.56 5.79 -0.22
C GLY A 67 1.46 7.24 0.25
N ARG A 68 2.58 7.94 0.17
CA ARG A 68 2.76 9.30 0.71
C ARG A 68 2.20 10.41 -0.17
N HIS A 69 1.70 11.48 0.44
CA HIS A 69 1.17 12.63 -0.30
C HIS A 69 2.22 13.44 -1.08
N ASP A 70 3.47 13.42 -0.62
CA ASP A 70 4.62 14.13 -1.20
C ASP A 70 5.38 13.29 -2.24
N ASP A 71 4.94 12.04 -2.47
CA ASP A 71 5.49 11.13 -3.47
C ASP A 71 4.38 10.53 -4.34
N ASN A 72 4.40 10.86 -5.64
CA ASN A 72 3.37 10.43 -6.58
C ASN A 72 3.71 9.12 -7.31
N ARG A 73 4.79 8.41 -6.94
CA ARG A 73 5.23 7.23 -7.70
C ARG A 73 4.19 6.12 -7.77
N ILE A 74 3.28 6.04 -6.80
CA ILE A 74 2.13 5.14 -6.87
C ILE A 74 1.30 5.37 -8.14
N LEU A 75 1.04 6.62 -8.54
CA LEU A 75 0.27 6.91 -9.75
C LEU A 75 1.00 6.41 -10.99
N THR A 76 2.33 6.52 -11.02
CA THR A 76 3.17 5.95 -12.08
C THR A 76 3.11 4.42 -12.09
N TYR A 77 3.11 3.76 -10.92
CA TYR A 77 2.96 2.32 -10.84
C TYR A 77 1.59 1.84 -11.32
N LEU A 78 0.50 2.52 -10.92
CA LEU A 78 -0.85 2.19 -11.36
C LEU A 78 -1.04 2.41 -12.87
N GLU A 79 -0.41 3.46 -13.43
CA GLU A 79 -0.38 3.68 -14.88
C GLU A 79 0.39 2.57 -15.62
N LYS A 80 1.57 2.19 -15.13
CA LYS A 80 2.37 1.07 -15.68
C LYS A 80 1.65 -0.27 -15.57
N ALA A 81 0.87 -0.49 -14.51
CA ALA A 81 0.00 -1.65 -14.35
C ALA A 81 -1.22 -1.62 -15.30
N ASN A 82 -1.36 -0.57 -16.12
CA ASN A 82 -2.47 -0.34 -17.05
C ASN A 82 -3.83 -0.44 -16.34
N LEU A 83 -3.89 0.02 -15.09
CA LEU A 83 -5.04 -0.18 -14.24
C LEU A 83 -6.28 0.53 -14.82
N LYS A 84 -7.37 -0.22 -14.99
CA LYS A 84 -8.61 0.28 -15.62
C LYS A 84 -9.73 0.60 -14.63
N LYS A 85 -9.77 -0.14 -13.52
CA LYS A 85 -10.81 -0.02 -12.49
C LYS A 85 -10.26 -0.47 -11.15
N ILE A 86 -10.93 0.00 -10.09
CA ILE A 86 -10.74 -0.47 -8.72
C ILE A 86 -12.11 -0.93 -8.21
N ASP A 87 -12.25 -2.19 -7.85
CA ASP A 87 -13.50 -2.71 -7.27
C ASP A 87 -13.58 -2.36 -5.78
N LEU A 88 -12.45 -2.36 -5.07
CA LEU A 88 -12.32 -1.88 -3.69
C LEU A 88 -11.06 -1.04 -3.53
N LEU A 89 -11.21 0.20 -3.05
CA LEU A 89 -10.13 0.98 -2.45
C LEU A 89 -10.25 0.87 -0.93
N LEU A 90 -9.32 0.18 -0.28
CA LEU A 90 -9.27 0.08 1.18
C LEU A 90 -8.15 1.00 1.69
N LEU A 91 -8.53 1.98 2.49
CA LEU A 91 -7.61 2.90 3.17
C LEU A 91 -7.55 2.49 4.63
N THR A 92 -6.40 1.98 5.08
CA THR A 92 -6.28 1.32 6.38
C THR A 92 -6.55 2.29 7.52
N HIS A 93 -5.89 3.44 7.52
CA HIS A 93 -6.00 4.49 8.52
C HIS A 93 -5.55 5.85 7.93
N PRO A 94 -5.83 7.00 8.58
CA PRO A 94 -5.75 8.32 7.94
C PRO A 94 -4.34 8.94 7.85
N HIS A 95 -3.27 8.20 8.15
CA HIS A 95 -1.91 8.74 8.06
C HIS A 95 -1.45 9.01 6.62
N SER A 96 -0.57 10.00 6.50
CA SER A 96 -0.22 10.62 5.22
C SER A 96 0.53 9.71 4.25
N ASP A 97 1.18 8.69 4.78
CA ASP A 97 1.95 7.64 4.12
C ASP A 97 1.09 6.44 3.70
N HIS A 98 -0.20 6.45 4.03
CA HIS A 98 -1.21 5.47 3.62
C HIS A 98 -2.24 6.11 2.68
N ILE A 99 -2.85 7.23 3.06
CA ILE A 99 -3.92 7.88 2.26
C ILE A 99 -3.42 9.00 1.34
N GLY A 100 -2.11 9.16 1.22
CA GLY A 100 -1.49 10.37 0.67
C GLY A 100 -1.89 10.71 -0.76
N ASN A 101 -2.14 9.70 -1.60
CA ASN A 101 -2.61 9.89 -2.98
C ASN A 101 -4.05 9.43 -3.21
N ALA A 102 -4.79 9.08 -2.15
CA ALA A 102 -6.12 8.52 -2.27
C ALA A 102 -7.09 9.47 -2.99
N ASP A 103 -7.00 10.78 -2.76
CA ASP A 103 -7.86 11.75 -3.45
C ASP A 103 -7.65 11.75 -4.97
N LYS A 104 -6.41 11.60 -5.42
CA LYS A 104 -6.05 11.49 -6.85
C LYS A 104 -6.51 10.15 -7.41
N VAL A 105 -6.30 9.06 -6.67
CA VAL A 105 -6.73 7.71 -7.05
C VAL A 105 -8.25 7.64 -7.21
N ILE A 106 -9.01 8.19 -6.26
CA ILE A 106 -10.47 8.24 -6.31
C ILE A 106 -10.94 8.98 -7.58
N LYS A 107 -10.39 10.16 -7.85
CA LYS A 107 -10.76 10.97 -9.02
C LYS A 107 -10.42 10.29 -10.35
N GLN A 108 -9.26 9.64 -10.43
CA GLN A 108 -8.74 9.06 -11.67
C GLN A 108 -9.33 7.68 -11.98
N TYR A 109 -9.38 6.79 -10.99
CA TYR A 109 -9.73 5.38 -11.19
C TYR A 109 -11.16 5.03 -10.75
N LYS A 110 -11.87 5.98 -10.11
CA LYS A 110 -13.28 5.88 -9.72
C LYS A 110 -13.64 4.52 -9.09
N PRO A 111 -13.11 4.23 -7.89
CA PRO A 111 -13.39 2.97 -7.20
C PRO A 111 -14.89 2.72 -7.06
N LYS A 112 -15.32 1.46 -7.15
CA LYS A 112 -16.72 1.10 -6.90
C LYS A 112 -17.09 1.21 -5.42
N GLU A 113 -16.17 0.82 -4.55
CA GLU A 113 -16.33 0.86 -3.10
C GLU A 113 -15.05 1.41 -2.46
N ILE A 114 -15.21 2.26 -1.45
CA ILE A 114 -14.14 2.86 -0.65
C ILE A 114 -14.37 2.45 0.81
N TRP A 115 -13.37 1.82 1.41
CA TRP A 115 -13.36 1.52 2.85
C TRP A 115 -12.38 2.44 3.56
N MET A 116 -12.81 3.02 4.68
CA MET A 116 -11.99 3.81 5.60
C MET A 116 -12.30 3.39 7.03
N ASP A 117 -11.38 3.57 7.97
CA ASP A 117 -11.59 3.22 9.38
C ASP A 117 -12.77 3.98 10.02
N GLY A 118 -13.04 5.20 9.56
CA GLY A 118 -14.06 6.09 10.11
C GLY A 118 -13.54 6.98 11.23
N LEU A 119 -12.22 7.00 11.46
CA LEU A 119 -11.61 7.92 12.41
C LEU A 119 -11.54 9.31 11.78
N VAL A 120 -12.22 10.28 12.39
CA VAL A 120 -12.13 11.68 11.93
C VAL A 120 -10.73 12.21 12.25
N PHE A 121 -9.95 12.42 11.20
CA PHE A 121 -8.56 12.85 11.34
C PHE A 121 -8.38 14.30 10.90
N ASN A 122 -7.68 15.08 11.70
CA ASN A 122 -7.52 16.50 11.41
C ASN A 122 -6.26 16.76 10.60
N SER A 123 -6.31 16.44 9.32
CA SER A 123 -5.27 16.77 8.35
C SER A 123 -5.88 17.23 7.03
N SER A 124 -5.17 18.13 6.34
CA SER A 124 -5.59 18.57 5.00
C SER A 124 -5.61 17.43 3.98
N ILE A 125 -4.88 16.33 4.25
CA ILE A 125 -4.87 15.13 3.41
C ILE A 125 -6.19 14.38 3.60
N TYR A 126 -6.56 14.10 4.86
CA TYR A 126 -7.83 13.45 5.18
C TYR A 126 -9.02 14.22 4.60
N GLU A 127 -9.06 15.55 4.77
CA GLU A 127 -10.11 16.40 4.20
C GLU A 127 -10.25 16.22 2.68
N ARG A 128 -9.12 16.25 1.94
CA ARG A 128 -9.14 16.04 0.48
C ARG A 128 -9.65 14.65 0.09
N VAL A 129 -9.34 13.63 0.88
CA VAL A 129 -9.80 12.25 0.64
C VAL A 129 -11.30 12.15 0.87
N ILE A 130 -11.81 12.73 1.96
CA ILE A 130 -13.26 12.78 2.23
C ILE A 130 -14.00 13.57 1.15
N ASP A 131 -13.48 14.74 0.74
CA ASP A 131 -14.07 15.53 -0.34
C ASP A 131 -14.11 14.72 -1.66
N ALA A 132 -13.03 14.00 -1.98
CA ALA A 132 -12.98 13.15 -3.17
C ALA A 132 -13.96 11.97 -3.09
N ALA A 133 -14.09 11.34 -1.92
CA ALA A 133 -15.03 10.25 -1.69
C ALA A 133 -16.48 10.73 -1.79
N LEU A 134 -16.83 11.86 -1.17
CA LEU A 134 -18.16 12.47 -1.22
C LEU A 134 -18.54 12.95 -2.63
N ALA A 135 -17.56 13.39 -3.43
CA ALA A 135 -17.77 13.79 -4.82
C ALA A 135 -17.82 12.59 -5.79
N SER A 136 -17.56 11.37 -5.32
CA SER A 136 -17.57 10.16 -6.13
C SER A 136 -18.91 9.42 -6.04
N ASP A 137 -19.17 8.54 -7.01
CA ASP A 137 -20.31 7.61 -6.98
C ASP A 137 -19.98 6.32 -6.18
N ALA A 138 -18.82 6.27 -5.51
CA ALA A 138 -18.37 5.08 -4.80
C ALA A 138 -19.25 4.80 -3.58
N LYS A 139 -19.49 3.53 -3.29
CA LYS A 139 -20.06 3.14 -2.01
C LYS A 139 -19.01 3.34 -0.90
N TYR A 140 -19.34 4.09 0.13
CA TYR A 140 -18.48 4.30 1.29
C TYR A 140 -18.85 3.34 2.43
N LYS A 141 -17.85 2.75 3.11
CA LYS A 141 -18.04 1.91 4.30
C LYS A 141 -16.95 2.11 5.35
N GLU A 142 -17.34 1.87 6.60
CA GLU A 142 -16.45 1.85 7.77
C GLU A 142 -16.56 0.48 8.46
N PRO A 143 -15.84 -0.54 7.96
CA PRO A 143 -15.99 -1.90 8.43
C PRO A 143 -15.46 -2.09 9.87
N ARG A 144 -16.04 -3.06 10.59
CA ARG A 144 -15.60 -3.49 11.93
C ARG A 144 -15.27 -4.97 11.98
N ARG A 145 -14.50 -5.36 13.00
CA ARG A 145 -14.07 -6.74 13.25
C ARG A 145 -15.23 -7.73 13.14
N GLY A 146 -15.00 -8.82 12.41
CA GLY A 146 -15.99 -9.88 12.19
C GLY A 146 -16.86 -9.70 10.94
N GLU A 147 -16.94 -8.48 10.40
CA GLU A 147 -17.60 -8.25 9.11
C GLU A 147 -16.88 -8.99 7.97
N LYS A 148 -17.67 -9.37 6.96
CA LYS A 148 -17.20 -10.12 5.80
C LYS A 148 -17.70 -9.49 4.51
N ALA A 149 -16.88 -9.55 3.47
CA ALA A 149 -17.25 -9.13 2.13
C ALA A 149 -16.62 -10.04 1.07
N THR A 150 -17.08 -9.89 -0.16
CA THR A 150 -16.52 -10.60 -1.32
C THR A 150 -16.40 -9.63 -2.49
N PHE A 151 -15.24 -9.64 -3.14
CA PHE A 151 -14.98 -8.92 -4.38
C PHE A 151 -14.42 -9.93 -5.38
N GLY A 152 -15.21 -10.27 -6.40
CA GLY A 152 -14.87 -11.34 -7.34
C GLY A 152 -14.52 -12.64 -6.60
N PRO A 153 -13.32 -13.22 -6.83
CA PRO A 153 -12.88 -14.44 -6.15
C PRO A 153 -12.29 -14.21 -4.76
N PHE A 154 -12.15 -12.94 -4.33
CA PHE A 154 -11.56 -12.59 -3.05
C PHE A 154 -12.61 -12.55 -1.95
N GLY A 155 -12.44 -13.39 -0.93
CA GLY A 155 -13.13 -13.25 0.35
C GLY A 155 -12.36 -12.33 1.28
N ILE A 156 -13.03 -11.44 1.99
CA ILE A 156 -12.43 -10.53 2.97
C ILE A 156 -13.12 -10.75 4.31
N GLN A 157 -12.33 -10.90 5.38
CA GLN A 157 -12.80 -10.84 6.76
C GLN A 157 -12.03 -9.74 7.50
N VAL A 158 -12.78 -8.84 8.14
CA VAL A 158 -12.20 -7.74 8.90
C VAL A 158 -11.76 -8.25 10.27
N LEU A 159 -10.51 -8.02 10.62
CA LEU A 159 -9.86 -8.46 11.85
C LEU A 159 -9.78 -7.35 12.91
N SER A 160 -9.65 -6.10 12.47
CA SER A 160 -9.56 -4.89 13.30
C SER A 160 -10.10 -3.69 12.50
N PRO A 161 -10.57 -2.61 13.14
CA PRO A 161 -10.88 -2.49 14.56
C PRO A 161 -12.29 -3.02 14.89
N ASP A 162 -12.50 -3.45 16.13
CA ASP A 162 -13.85 -3.73 16.66
C ASP A 162 -14.60 -2.44 17.02
N LYS A 163 -13.84 -1.52 17.63
CA LYS A 163 -14.25 -0.18 17.98
C LYS A 163 -13.09 0.76 17.70
N LEU A 164 -13.41 1.96 17.24
CA LEU A 164 -12.43 3.02 17.13
C LEU A 164 -11.88 3.39 18.51
N SER A 165 -10.65 3.83 18.49
CA SER A 165 -9.96 4.50 19.58
C SER A 165 -9.70 5.94 19.13
N ASP A 166 -8.72 6.60 19.74
CA ASP A 166 -8.22 7.90 19.29
C ASP A 166 -6.79 7.76 18.74
N ASN A 167 -6.41 6.57 18.29
CA ASN A 167 -5.07 6.28 17.77
C ASN A 167 -5.21 5.72 16.36
N ALA A 168 -4.77 6.49 15.37
CA ALA A 168 -4.95 6.16 13.95
C ALA A 168 -4.30 4.82 13.57
N ASN A 169 -3.08 4.56 14.04
CA ASN A 169 -2.40 3.28 13.84
C ASN A 169 -3.24 2.10 14.32
N ASN A 170 -3.70 2.16 15.58
CA ASN A 170 -4.52 1.12 16.20
C ASN A 170 -5.95 1.07 15.64
N ASP A 171 -6.40 2.05 14.88
CA ASP A 171 -7.69 2.03 14.21
C ASP A 171 -7.60 1.54 12.76
N SER A 172 -6.40 1.14 12.32
CA SER A 172 -6.17 0.47 11.05
C SER A 172 -7.18 -0.64 10.79
N ILE A 173 -7.79 -0.59 9.61
CA ILE A 173 -8.55 -1.72 9.07
C ILE A 173 -7.56 -2.85 8.76
N ALA A 174 -7.49 -3.83 9.65
CA ALA A 174 -6.79 -5.07 9.40
C ALA A 174 -7.74 -6.08 8.76
N ILE A 175 -7.31 -6.77 7.70
CA ILE A 175 -8.11 -7.78 7.01
C ILE A 175 -7.35 -9.10 6.83
N ARG A 176 -8.12 -10.19 6.81
CA ARG A 176 -7.71 -11.45 6.20
C ARG A 176 -8.40 -11.59 4.86
N LEU A 177 -7.62 -11.61 3.79
CA LEU A 177 -8.08 -11.80 2.42
C LEU A 177 -7.80 -13.23 1.96
N THR A 178 -8.77 -13.90 1.36
CA THR A 178 -8.65 -15.27 0.85
C THR A 178 -8.86 -15.33 -0.65
N TYR A 179 -7.99 -16.07 -1.35
CA TYR A 179 -8.14 -16.50 -2.73
C TYR A 179 -7.92 -18.02 -2.80
N LYS A 180 -9.01 -18.78 -2.98
CA LYS A 180 -9.00 -20.25 -2.89
C LYS A 180 -8.34 -20.73 -1.58
N ASP A 181 -7.26 -21.50 -1.65
CA ASP A 181 -6.57 -22.05 -0.47
C ASP A 181 -5.51 -21.09 0.10
N ILE A 182 -5.23 -19.97 -0.56
CA ILE A 182 -4.28 -18.95 -0.10
C ILE A 182 -4.98 -17.86 0.68
N ALA A 183 -4.37 -17.45 1.78
CA ALA A 183 -4.76 -16.28 2.55
C ALA A 183 -3.60 -15.31 2.74
N ALA A 184 -3.95 -14.02 2.74
CA ALA A 184 -3.08 -12.90 3.05
C ALA A 184 -3.65 -12.11 4.22
N ILE A 185 -2.80 -11.58 5.10
CA ILE A 185 -3.18 -10.62 6.13
C ILE A 185 -2.52 -9.28 5.87
N PHE A 186 -3.32 -8.22 5.96
CA PHE A 186 -2.91 -6.83 5.89
C PHE A 186 -3.33 -6.16 7.19
N THR A 187 -2.42 -5.53 7.90
CA THR A 187 -2.70 -4.93 9.22
C THR A 187 -2.74 -3.42 9.22
N GLY A 188 -2.27 -2.76 8.15
CA GLY A 188 -1.85 -1.36 8.22
C GLY A 188 -0.87 -1.18 9.38
N ASP A 189 -1.07 -0.15 10.18
CA ASP A 189 -0.17 0.18 11.28
C ASP A 189 -0.69 -0.31 12.64
N ALA A 190 -1.55 -1.33 12.66
CA ALA A 190 -2.06 -1.90 13.91
C ALA A 190 -0.90 -2.36 14.82
N GLU A 191 -0.87 -1.86 16.05
CA GLU A 191 0.19 -2.15 17.02
C GLU A 191 -0.18 -3.34 17.91
N LYS A 192 0.77 -3.75 18.76
CA LYS A 192 0.69 -4.90 19.67
C LYS A 192 -0.67 -5.07 20.37
N GLY A 193 -1.30 -3.98 20.83
CA GLY A 193 -2.60 -4.02 21.50
C GLY A 193 -3.68 -4.60 20.59
N ARG A 194 -3.75 -4.12 19.34
CA ARG A 194 -4.70 -4.61 18.34
C ARG A 194 -4.32 -5.98 17.82
N GLU A 195 -3.05 -6.29 17.67
CA GLU A 195 -2.60 -7.64 17.38
C GLU A 195 -3.06 -8.63 18.44
N ARG A 196 -3.00 -8.24 19.71
CA ARG A 196 -3.48 -9.07 20.82
C ARG A 196 -4.99 -9.26 20.74
N GLU A 197 -5.73 -8.19 20.47
CA GLU A 197 -7.17 -8.25 20.25
C GLU A 197 -7.55 -9.14 19.05
N MET A 198 -6.76 -9.13 17.96
CA MET A 198 -6.95 -10.02 16.82
C MET A 198 -6.76 -11.49 17.22
N VAL A 199 -5.70 -11.81 17.96
CA VAL A 199 -5.43 -13.17 18.45
C VAL A 199 -6.52 -13.65 19.41
N ASP A 200 -6.92 -12.81 20.37
CA ASP A 200 -7.89 -13.16 21.40
C ASP A 200 -9.34 -13.22 20.84
N SER A 201 -9.59 -12.70 19.64
CA SER A 201 -10.93 -12.70 19.01
C SER A 201 -11.44 -14.09 18.62
N GLY A 202 -10.55 -15.08 18.49
CA GLY A 202 -10.89 -16.41 17.97
C GLY A 202 -11.17 -16.45 16.47
N LEU A 203 -10.99 -15.33 15.75
CA LEU A 203 -11.01 -15.32 14.28
C LEU A 203 -9.82 -16.09 13.71
N LYS A 204 -10.01 -16.63 12.51
CA LYS A 204 -8.96 -17.36 11.79
C LYS A 204 -7.86 -16.37 11.37
N LEU A 205 -6.63 -16.61 11.83
CA LEU A 205 -5.47 -15.75 11.51
C LEU A 205 -4.43 -16.44 10.64
N ASP A 206 -4.48 -17.75 10.40
CA ASP A 206 -3.50 -18.40 9.51
C ASP A 206 -3.59 -17.82 8.09
N ALA A 207 -2.44 -17.41 7.58
CA ALA A 207 -2.25 -16.84 6.26
C ALA A 207 -0.86 -17.16 5.74
N GLN A 208 -0.71 -17.37 4.44
CA GLN A 208 0.59 -17.64 3.81
C GLN A 208 1.38 -16.36 3.58
N ILE A 209 0.67 -15.24 3.37
CA ILE A 209 1.25 -13.93 3.10
C ILE A 209 0.90 -12.99 4.26
N LEU A 210 1.89 -12.30 4.79
CA LEU A 210 1.72 -11.24 5.78
C LEU A 210 2.34 -9.94 5.26
N ASP A 211 1.54 -8.89 5.18
CA ASP A 211 2.04 -7.52 5.12
C ASP A 211 2.41 -7.09 6.55
N LEU A 212 3.68 -6.81 6.81
CA LEU A 212 4.15 -6.47 8.15
C LEU A 212 3.58 -5.13 8.58
N GLY A 213 3.04 -5.10 9.79
CA GLY A 213 2.42 -3.89 10.29
C GLY A 213 3.44 -2.78 10.53
N HIS A 214 3.00 -1.55 10.31
CA HIS A 214 3.76 -0.34 10.64
C HIS A 214 5.18 -0.37 10.06
N HIS A 215 5.30 -0.72 8.78
CA HIS A 215 6.55 -0.74 8.03
C HIS A 215 7.63 -1.69 8.59
N GLY A 216 7.23 -2.64 9.45
CA GLY A 216 8.15 -3.49 10.19
C GLY A 216 8.64 -2.89 11.52
N SER A 217 7.87 -1.97 12.13
CA SER A 217 8.10 -1.50 13.49
C SER A 217 7.95 -2.63 14.52
N SER A 218 8.67 -2.50 15.63
CA SER A 218 8.61 -3.37 16.80
C SER A 218 7.48 -3.01 17.77
N THR A 219 6.75 -1.92 17.50
CA THR A 219 5.43 -1.64 18.12
C THR A 219 4.35 -2.58 17.58
N SER A 220 4.56 -3.13 16.38
CA SER A 220 3.76 -4.18 15.74
C SER A 220 4.56 -5.48 15.62
N ASN A 221 4.03 -6.44 14.88
CA ASN A 221 4.65 -7.70 14.50
C ASN A 221 5.06 -8.56 15.69
N GLN A 222 4.29 -8.53 16.79
CA GLN A 222 4.69 -9.20 18.02
C GLN A 222 4.79 -10.72 17.84
N PRO A 223 5.70 -11.39 18.57
CA PRO A 223 5.88 -12.84 18.49
C PRO A 223 4.59 -13.66 18.57
N TYR A 224 3.67 -13.32 19.48
CA TYR A 224 2.40 -14.04 19.63
C TYR A 224 1.48 -13.89 18.41
N PHE A 225 1.58 -12.78 17.68
CA PHE A 225 0.81 -12.53 16.48
C PHE A 225 1.40 -13.29 15.30
N LEU A 226 2.73 -13.22 15.12
CA LEU A 226 3.44 -14.01 14.11
C LEU A 226 3.20 -15.52 14.29
N ASP A 227 3.15 -16.01 15.55
CA ASP A 227 2.86 -17.40 15.88
C ASP A 227 1.40 -17.81 15.57
N ALA A 228 0.47 -16.86 15.61
CA ALA A 228 -0.93 -17.09 15.26
C ALA A 228 -1.13 -17.06 13.72
N VAL A 229 -0.45 -16.15 13.02
CA VAL A 229 -0.54 -15.99 11.57
C VAL A 229 0.21 -17.09 10.80
N LYS A 230 1.39 -17.48 11.29
CA LYS A 230 2.26 -18.50 10.66
C LYS A 230 2.49 -18.27 9.16
N PRO A 231 2.97 -17.08 8.74
CA PRO A 231 3.19 -16.79 7.34
C PRO A 231 4.32 -17.64 6.75
N GLU A 232 4.20 -17.98 5.46
CA GLU A 232 5.34 -18.47 4.68
C GLU A 232 6.21 -17.28 4.24
N VAL A 233 5.55 -16.20 3.83
CA VAL A 233 6.16 -14.98 3.30
C VAL A 233 5.66 -13.77 4.07
N ALA A 234 6.59 -12.92 4.50
CA ALA A 234 6.31 -11.60 5.05
C ALA A 234 6.93 -10.51 4.17
N VAL A 235 6.18 -9.44 3.91
CA VAL A 235 6.66 -8.27 3.16
C VAL A 235 6.56 -7.05 4.05
N TYR A 236 7.58 -6.18 4.06
CA TYR A 236 7.47 -4.84 4.64
C TYR A 236 7.73 -3.79 3.58
N SER A 237 7.02 -2.66 3.69
CA SER A 237 7.32 -1.47 2.93
C SER A 237 8.12 -0.49 3.77
N ALA A 238 9.26 -0.02 3.29
CA ALA A 238 10.04 1.01 3.96
C ALA A 238 10.89 1.79 2.97
N GLU A 239 11.31 3.01 3.35
CA GLU A 239 12.30 3.75 2.58
C GLU A 239 13.72 3.35 3.00
N LYS A 240 14.60 3.17 2.02
CA LYS A 240 16.03 2.96 2.27
C LYS A 240 16.60 4.12 3.07
N GLY A 241 17.09 3.82 4.27
CA GLY A 241 17.69 4.84 5.15
C GLY A 241 16.67 5.77 5.81
N ASN A 242 15.42 5.33 5.96
CA ASN A 242 14.39 6.03 6.73
C ASN A 242 14.89 6.38 8.16
N SER A 243 14.34 7.45 8.73
CA SER A 243 14.73 7.96 10.05
C SER A 243 14.15 7.18 11.23
N TYR A 244 13.18 6.29 10.99
CA TYR A 244 12.54 5.45 12.00
C TYR A 244 13.43 4.28 12.43
N GLY A 245 14.28 3.82 11.51
CA GLY A 245 15.02 2.56 11.70
C GLY A 245 14.20 1.34 11.28
N HIS A 246 13.13 1.53 10.50
CA HIS A 246 12.32 0.46 9.97
C HIS A 246 13.06 -0.30 8.85
N PRO A 247 12.88 -1.63 8.74
CA PRO A 247 12.26 -2.49 9.74
C PRO A 247 13.15 -2.60 10.99
N HIS A 248 12.55 -2.70 12.18
CA HIS A 248 13.31 -2.81 13.42
C HIS A 248 14.05 -4.16 13.52
N ARG A 249 15.19 -4.13 14.21
CA ARG A 249 16.07 -5.30 14.37
C ARG A 249 15.38 -6.48 15.02
N GLU A 250 14.55 -6.22 16.03
CA GLU A 250 13.80 -7.25 16.74
C GLU A 250 12.83 -7.97 15.80
N VAL A 251 12.14 -7.23 14.93
CA VAL A 251 11.19 -7.79 13.96
C VAL A 251 11.91 -8.71 12.97
N ILE A 252 13.02 -8.26 12.38
CA ILE A 252 13.84 -9.11 11.48
C ILE A 252 14.31 -10.37 12.20
N GLN A 253 14.71 -10.27 13.47
CA GLN A 253 15.11 -11.43 14.26
C GLN A 253 13.93 -12.38 14.52
N TRP A 254 12.75 -11.87 14.89
CA TRP A 254 11.56 -12.69 15.14
C TRP A 254 11.08 -13.45 13.90
N LEU A 255 11.22 -12.85 12.71
CA LEU A 255 10.90 -13.49 11.43
C LEU A 255 11.91 -14.59 11.11
N LYS A 256 13.20 -14.31 11.31
CA LYS A 256 14.28 -15.27 11.10
C LYS A 256 14.17 -16.48 12.03
N ASP A 257 13.86 -16.26 13.31
CA ASP A 257 13.68 -17.32 14.31
C ASP A 257 12.51 -18.26 13.98
N ARG A 258 11.62 -17.86 13.06
CA ARG A 258 10.46 -18.62 12.59
C ARG A 258 10.62 -19.15 11.17
N ASP A 259 11.80 -19.00 10.57
CA ASP A 259 12.08 -19.36 9.17
C ASP A 259 11.10 -18.71 8.17
N ILE A 260 10.60 -17.51 8.48
CA ILE A 260 9.69 -16.75 7.59
C ILE A 260 10.51 -16.08 6.50
N LYS A 261 10.17 -16.35 5.22
CA LYS A 261 10.81 -15.69 4.08
C LYS A 261 10.38 -14.22 4.08
N THR A 262 11.34 -13.34 4.33
CA THR A 262 11.07 -11.91 4.43
C THR A 262 11.50 -11.21 3.15
N TYR A 263 10.72 -10.24 2.70
CA TYR A 263 11.04 -9.36 1.57
C TYR A 263 10.80 -7.89 1.96
N GLY A 264 11.60 -6.99 1.40
CA GLY A 264 11.61 -5.58 1.78
C GLY A 264 11.68 -4.63 0.60
N THR A 265 10.75 -3.67 0.52
CA THR A 265 10.74 -2.77 -0.64
C THR A 265 11.96 -1.85 -0.72
N ASP A 266 12.60 -1.56 0.41
CA ASP A 266 13.81 -0.73 0.50
C ASP A 266 15.05 -1.36 -0.14
N VAL A 267 15.13 -2.69 -0.14
CA VAL A 267 16.26 -3.47 -0.67
C VAL A 267 15.94 -4.19 -1.97
N GLU A 268 14.70 -4.60 -2.17
CA GLU A 268 14.26 -5.43 -3.29
C GLU A 268 13.33 -4.70 -4.27
N GLY A 269 12.97 -3.44 -3.99
CA GLY A 269 12.03 -2.67 -4.80
C GLY A 269 10.62 -3.24 -4.72
N THR A 270 9.84 -3.12 -5.79
CA THR A 270 8.47 -3.69 -5.82
C THR A 270 8.53 -5.22 -5.66
N VAL A 271 7.75 -5.75 -4.71
CA VAL A 271 7.61 -7.20 -4.46
C VAL A 271 6.28 -7.68 -5.03
N THR A 272 6.31 -8.73 -5.83
CA THR A 272 5.12 -9.34 -6.44
C THR A 272 5.00 -10.79 -6.02
N ILE A 273 3.82 -11.17 -5.51
CA ILE A 273 3.46 -12.54 -5.17
C ILE A 273 2.35 -12.99 -6.11
N GLU A 274 2.62 -14.02 -6.91
CA GLU A 274 1.65 -14.65 -7.81
C GLU A 274 1.19 -15.99 -7.24
N THR A 275 -0.07 -16.35 -7.45
CA THR A 275 -0.61 -17.63 -7.00
C THR A 275 -1.70 -18.17 -7.91
N ASP A 276 -1.70 -19.48 -8.14
CA ASP A 276 -2.81 -20.22 -8.76
C ASP A 276 -3.96 -20.53 -7.76
N GLY A 277 -3.77 -20.14 -6.50
CA GLY A 277 -4.65 -20.40 -5.36
C GLY A 277 -4.29 -21.67 -4.58
N LYS A 278 -3.12 -22.26 -4.83
CA LYS A 278 -2.51 -23.34 -4.04
C LYS A 278 -1.04 -23.08 -3.69
N GLN A 279 -0.27 -22.58 -4.65
CA GLN A 279 1.15 -22.27 -4.47
C GLN A 279 1.38 -20.77 -4.64
N ILE A 280 2.38 -20.23 -3.94
CA ILE A 280 2.82 -18.85 -4.08
C ILE A 280 4.19 -18.80 -4.76
N HIS A 281 4.38 -17.82 -5.65
CA HIS A 281 5.67 -17.51 -6.26
C HIS A 281 5.98 -16.03 -6.03
N VAL A 282 7.18 -15.74 -5.52
CA VAL A 282 7.61 -14.38 -5.23
C VAL A 282 8.63 -13.92 -6.26
N ALA A 283 8.42 -12.73 -6.81
CA ALA A 283 9.35 -12.02 -7.67
C ALA A 283 9.62 -10.62 -7.12
N THR A 284 10.85 -10.15 -7.24
CA THR A 284 11.27 -8.82 -6.78
C THR A 284 11.83 -8.01 -7.95
N GLU A 285 11.69 -6.68 -7.88
CA GLU A 285 12.26 -5.76 -8.88
C GLU A 285 13.79 -5.79 -8.88
N LYS A 286 14.40 -5.97 -7.70
CA LYS A 286 15.84 -5.97 -7.46
C LYS A 286 16.22 -7.15 -6.57
N SER A 287 17.47 -7.56 -6.63
CA SER A 287 18.04 -8.47 -5.63
C SER A 287 18.47 -7.67 -4.41
N GLY A 288 18.05 -8.12 -3.23
CA GLY A 288 18.40 -7.52 -1.95
C GLY A 288 18.39 -8.57 -0.84
N THR A 289 18.67 -8.14 0.38
CA THR A 289 18.52 -8.98 1.56
C THR A 289 17.95 -8.10 2.66
N PRO A 290 16.74 -8.39 3.15
CA PRO A 290 16.18 -7.70 4.29
C PRO A 290 17.14 -7.64 5.47
N ALA A 291 17.29 -6.44 6.00
CA ALA A 291 18.14 -6.14 7.14
C ALA A 291 17.49 -5.04 7.97
N PRO A 292 17.87 -4.91 9.25
CA PRO A 292 17.37 -3.80 10.07
C PRO A 292 17.70 -2.43 9.44
N GLY A 293 16.79 -1.47 9.60
CA GLY A 293 17.02 -0.08 9.20
C GLY A 293 18.24 0.54 9.90
N ASN A 294 18.85 1.54 9.27
CA ASN A 294 20.17 2.11 9.61
C ASN A 294 20.48 2.21 11.12
N ASP A 295 21.39 1.35 11.59
CA ASP A 295 21.79 1.17 13.00
C ASP A 295 22.91 2.15 13.41
N ASN A 296 22.72 3.46 13.21
CA ASN A 296 23.70 4.49 13.59
C ASN A 296 23.79 4.72 15.12
N GLY A 297 23.46 3.72 15.95
CA GLY A 297 23.54 3.79 17.41
C GLY A 297 22.51 4.72 18.06
N LYS A 298 21.52 5.18 17.30
CA LYS A 298 20.34 5.89 17.77
C LYS A 298 19.10 5.30 17.11
N GLN A 299 18.79 4.03 17.43
CA GLN A 299 17.40 3.60 17.35
C GLN A 299 16.63 4.63 18.20
N LYS A 300 15.76 5.44 17.58
CA LYS A 300 14.71 6.07 18.37
C LYS A 300 13.91 4.87 18.87
N THR A 301 14.08 4.52 20.13
CA THR A 301 13.17 3.60 20.78
C THR A 301 11.80 4.24 20.69
N GLU A 302 10.99 3.80 19.73
CA GLU A 302 9.54 3.84 19.88
C GLU A 302 9.29 3.03 21.15
N GLU A 303 9.18 3.73 22.29
CA GLU A 303 9.06 3.04 23.57
C GLU A 303 7.83 2.14 23.49
N PRO A 304 7.94 0.86 23.90
CA PRO A 304 6.82 -0.04 23.92
C PRO A 304 5.90 0.32 25.10
N GLY A 305 5.15 1.41 25.01
CA GLY A 305 4.24 1.90 26.04
C GLY A 305 2.98 2.51 25.42
N GLU A 306 1.85 2.33 26.10
CA GLU A 306 0.51 2.85 25.82
C GLU A 306 0.38 3.90 24.71
N SER A 307 -0.54 3.63 23.77
CA SER A 307 -1.09 4.58 22.78
C SER A 307 -1.00 6.01 23.29
N VAL A 308 -0.15 6.83 22.67
CA VAL A 308 0.01 8.22 23.10
C VAL A 308 -1.33 8.91 22.91
N PRO A 309 -2.04 9.32 23.99
CA PRO A 309 -3.32 9.99 23.84
C PRO A 309 -3.11 11.26 23.03
N ILE A 310 -4.00 11.55 22.07
CA ILE A 310 -3.97 12.84 21.39
C ILE A 310 -4.45 13.89 22.41
N PRO A 311 -3.58 14.82 22.84
CA PRO A 311 -4.01 15.87 23.75
C PRO A 311 -4.91 16.85 22.99
N ASP A 312 -5.88 17.46 23.69
CA ASP A 312 -6.72 18.54 23.17
C ASP A 312 -5.88 19.67 22.54
N LYS A 313 -4.66 19.85 23.05
CA LYS A 313 -3.63 20.70 22.44
C LYS A 313 -2.29 19.98 22.28
N ILE A 314 -1.77 20.01 21.06
CA ILE A 314 -0.46 19.48 20.69
C ILE A 314 0.60 20.50 21.04
N ASN A 315 1.41 20.21 22.06
CA ASN A 315 2.53 21.07 22.43
C ASN A 315 3.71 20.85 21.47
N ILE A 316 3.99 21.84 20.60
CA ILE A 316 5.02 21.70 19.56
C ILE A 316 6.44 21.52 20.11
N ASN A 317 6.65 21.74 21.41
CA ASN A 317 7.92 21.53 22.12
C ASN A 317 8.06 20.16 22.77
N THR A 318 6.98 19.43 22.98
CA THR A 318 7.00 18.14 23.71
C THR A 318 6.30 17.01 22.98
N ALA A 319 5.46 17.31 22.00
CA ALA A 319 4.70 16.32 21.24
C ALA A 319 5.61 15.28 20.56
N THR A 320 5.14 14.03 20.45
CA THR A 320 5.82 13.01 19.63
C THR A 320 5.76 13.35 18.15
N ALA A 321 6.51 12.62 17.32
CA ALA A 321 6.43 12.78 15.88
C ALA A 321 5.03 12.44 15.35
N GLU A 322 4.33 11.43 15.91
CA GLU A 322 2.94 11.14 15.51
C GLU A 322 1.99 12.25 15.96
N GLN A 323 2.10 12.72 17.22
CA GLN A 323 1.24 13.81 17.71
C GLN A 323 1.37 15.09 16.87
N LEU A 324 2.57 15.39 16.37
CA LEU A 324 2.77 16.53 15.48
C LEU A 324 2.07 16.37 14.13
N GLN A 325 1.83 15.15 13.65
CA GLN A 325 1.17 14.90 12.37
C GLN A 325 -0.33 15.19 12.38
N TYR A 326 -0.92 15.39 13.57
CA TYR A 326 -2.27 15.93 13.74
C TYR A 326 -2.35 17.45 13.52
N LEU A 327 -1.20 18.13 13.32
CA LEU A 327 -1.17 19.52 12.91
C LEU A 327 -1.31 19.65 11.38
N PRO A 328 -2.01 20.68 10.88
CA PRO A 328 -2.27 20.86 9.47
C PRO A 328 -0.98 20.89 8.66
N SER A 329 -0.92 20.06 7.63
CA SER A 329 0.19 20.01 6.68
C SER A 329 1.56 19.69 7.31
N ILE A 330 1.57 19.10 8.52
CA ILE A 330 2.77 18.55 9.15
C ILE A 330 2.79 17.05 8.89
N GLY A 331 3.54 16.63 7.87
CA GLY A 331 3.85 15.22 7.65
C GLY A 331 5.04 14.75 8.49
N PRO A 332 5.37 13.46 8.44
CA PRO A 332 6.42 12.87 9.28
C PRO A 332 7.79 13.55 9.15
N VAL A 333 8.18 13.95 7.93
CA VAL A 333 9.44 14.69 7.67
C VAL A 333 9.45 16.06 8.35
N LEU A 334 8.33 16.79 8.32
CA LEU A 334 8.22 18.07 8.99
C LEU A 334 8.14 17.89 10.50
N ALA A 335 7.48 16.85 10.98
CA ALA A 335 7.44 16.50 12.40
C ALA A 335 8.85 16.25 12.97
N ASP A 336 9.69 15.48 12.26
CA ASP A 336 11.08 15.26 12.65
C ASP A 336 11.90 16.56 12.68
N LYS A 337 11.73 17.45 11.68
CA LYS A 337 12.37 18.77 11.68
C LYS A 337 11.91 19.65 12.84
N ILE A 338 10.60 19.62 13.15
CA ILE A 338 10.04 20.32 14.31
C ILE A 338 10.72 19.82 15.58
N ILE A 339 10.85 18.50 15.76
CA ILE A 339 11.50 17.93 16.94
C ILE A 339 12.97 18.37 17.01
N ALA A 340 13.69 18.34 15.89
CA ALA A 340 15.11 18.66 15.83
C ALA A 340 15.44 20.12 16.16
N GLU A 341 14.53 21.05 15.88
CA GLU A 341 14.73 22.50 16.06
C GLU A 341 14.05 23.07 17.32
N ARG A 342 13.51 22.21 18.19
CA ARG A 342 12.99 22.61 19.51
C ARG A 342 14.06 23.30 20.37
N PRO A 343 13.67 24.24 21.25
CA PRO A 343 12.30 24.69 21.53
C PRO A 343 11.88 25.95 20.76
N TYR A 344 10.58 26.07 20.54
CA TYR A 344 9.86 27.22 19.96
C TYR A 344 9.21 28.06 21.06
N ARG A 345 9.21 29.39 20.88
CA ARG A 345 8.55 30.34 21.81
C ARG A 345 7.12 30.66 21.41
N SER A 346 6.80 30.44 20.14
CA SER A 346 5.49 30.70 19.52
C SER A 346 5.28 29.75 18.35
N ILE A 347 4.02 29.57 17.92
CA ILE A 347 3.70 28.80 16.70
C ILE A 347 4.32 29.46 15.46
N ASP A 348 4.52 30.79 15.47
CA ASP A 348 5.20 31.49 14.37
C ASP A 348 6.65 31.07 14.17
N ASP A 349 7.31 30.60 15.23
CA ASP A 349 8.71 30.17 15.13
C ASP A 349 8.87 28.93 14.23
N LEU A 350 7.80 28.19 13.96
CA LEU A 350 7.83 27.07 13.02
C LEU A 350 8.23 27.50 11.60
N GLN A 351 8.07 28.77 11.23
CA GLN A 351 8.51 29.30 9.92
C GLN A 351 10.03 29.23 9.71
N LYS A 352 10.81 29.01 10.78
CA LYS A 352 12.27 28.81 10.68
C LYS A 352 12.62 27.48 10.01
N ILE A 353 11.72 26.51 10.08
CA ILE A 353 11.90 25.19 9.51
C ILE A 353 11.70 25.26 8.01
N ASN A 354 12.73 24.88 7.25
CA ASN A 354 12.61 24.76 5.80
C ASN A 354 11.53 23.73 5.43
N GLY A 355 10.46 24.21 4.80
CA GLY A 355 9.26 23.45 4.46
C GLY A 355 7.99 23.92 5.19
N ILE A 356 8.11 24.76 6.22
CA ILE A 356 6.97 25.35 6.93
C ILE A 356 6.87 26.85 6.57
N GLY A 357 5.99 27.19 5.65
CA GLY A 357 5.73 28.57 5.26
C GLY A 357 4.64 29.26 6.10
N GLN A 358 4.44 30.56 5.88
CA GLN A 358 3.38 31.35 6.52
C GLN A 358 1.98 30.72 6.36
N GLY A 359 1.69 30.11 5.20
CA GLY A 359 0.42 29.44 4.96
C GLY A 359 0.15 28.28 5.92
N ILE A 360 1.16 27.44 6.16
CA ILE A 360 1.06 26.30 7.08
C ILE A 360 0.92 26.81 8.52
N VAL A 361 1.74 27.78 8.94
CA VAL A 361 1.61 28.39 10.27
C VAL A 361 0.23 29.01 10.49
N ARG A 362 -0.33 29.67 9.48
CA ARG A 362 -1.69 30.21 9.55
C ARG A 362 -2.72 29.09 9.76
N GLN A 363 -2.66 28.01 8.99
CA GLN A 363 -3.55 26.85 9.16
C GLN A 363 -3.43 26.24 10.56
N ILE A 364 -2.21 26.04 11.06
CA ILE A 364 -1.95 25.51 12.41
C ILE A 364 -2.59 26.40 13.49
N LYS A 365 -2.50 27.73 13.33
CA LYS A 365 -3.12 28.69 14.26
C LYS A 365 -4.64 28.71 14.17
N GLU A 366 -5.19 28.72 12.96
CA GLU A 366 -6.64 28.73 12.71
C GLU A 366 -7.32 27.50 13.29
N GLN A 367 -6.65 26.35 13.25
CA GLN A 367 -7.12 25.09 13.82
C GLN A 367 -7.14 25.10 15.36
N GLY A 368 -6.34 25.96 16.01
CA GLY A 368 -6.36 26.16 17.46
C GLY A 368 -5.82 25.00 18.32
N LYS A 369 -5.29 23.94 17.69
CA LYS A 369 -4.80 22.74 18.38
C LYS A 369 -3.33 22.82 18.80
N ALA A 370 -2.52 23.68 18.19
CA ALA A 370 -1.12 23.83 18.61
C ALA A 370 -0.98 24.70 19.87
N THR A 371 -0.07 24.32 20.76
CA THR A 371 0.40 25.14 21.89
C THR A 371 1.92 25.08 21.96
N VAL A 372 2.52 26.06 22.63
CA VAL A 372 3.96 26.07 23.00
C VAL A 372 4.15 25.86 24.51
N LYS A 373 3.05 25.82 25.26
CA LYS A 373 2.97 25.62 26.70
C LYS A 373 2.23 24.35 27.01
#